data_AF-A0A3D3CIF5-F1
#
_entry.id   AF-A0A3D3CIF5-F1
#
_cell.length_a   1.000
_cell.length_b   1.000
_cell.length_c   1.000
_cell.angle_alpha   90.00
_cell.angle_beta   90.00
_cell.angle_gamma   90.00
#
_symmetry.space_group_name_H-M   'P 1'
#
loop_
_entity.id
_entity.type
_entity.pdbx_description
1 polymer ?
#
loop_
_entity_poly.entity_id
_entity_poly.type
_entity_poly.pdbx_seq_one_letter_code
_entity_poly.pdbx_strand_id
1 'polypeptide(L)'
;MEGVRYRNALSVEEYERLIGAGEKERLHWEPLPLDRQAREAAVLLLRTAKGIDCEYFASRYGDEVLEDILSTVRRDVPGDCLAWRNGGVALSPRGMRVGNAIWSLII
;
A
#
# COMPACT_ATOMS: atom_id res chain seq x y z
N MET A 1 6.95 -6.84 6.19
CA MET A 1 7.73 -6.76 4.94
C MET A 1 8.66 -5.56 5.05
N GLU A 2 9.96 -5.78 4.87
CA GLU A 2 11.06 -4.85 5.18
C GLU A 2 11.24 -3.70 4.17
N GLY A 3 10.15 -3.16 3.59
CA GLY A 3 10.26 -2.02 2.67
C GLY A 3 10.97 -2.33 1.34
N VAL A 4 11.05 -3.60 0.96
CA VAL A 4 11.68 -4.07 -0.26
C VAL A 4 10.63 -4.63 -1.20
N ARG A 5 10.64 -4.20 -2.47
CA ARG A 5 9.89 -4.86 -3.54
C ARG A 5 10.73 -5.93 -4.18
N TYR A 6 10.18 -7.14 -4.25
CA TYR A 6 10.77 -8.26 -4.97
C TYR A 6 10.07 -8.43 -6.32
N ARG A 7 10.85 -8.68 -7.37
CA ARG A 7 10.31 -9.06 -8.68
C ARG A 7 10.70 -10.49 -9.01
N ASN A 8 9.71 -11.31 -9.37
CA ASN A 8 9.93 -12.65 -9.91
C ASN A 8 10.63 -12.59 -11.29
N ALA A 9 11.17 -13.74 -11.73
CA ALA A 9 11.63 -13.93 -13.10
C ALA A 9 10.51 -13.58 -14.09
N LEU A 10 10.86 -12.91 -15.19
CA LEU A 10 9.90 -12.40 -16.17
C LEU A 10 9.46 -13.46 -17.18
N SER A 11 10.12 -14.63 -17.18
CA SER A 11 9.84 -15.77 -18.07
C SER A 11 10.25 -17.09 -17.43
N VAL A 12 9.76 -18.20 -17.98
CA VAL A 12 10.11 -19.55 -17.53
C VAL A 12 11.58 -19.85 -17.84
N GLU A 13 12.06 -19.42 -18.99
CA GLU A 13 13.45 -19.59 -19.43
C GLU A 13 14.43 -18.83 -18.52
N GLU A 14 14.06 -17.61 -18.09
CA GLU A 14 14.84 -16.85 -17.11
C GLU A 14 14.84 -17.55 -15.75
N TYR A 15 13.69 -18.11 -15.34
CA TYR A 15 13.57 -18.84 -14.08
C TYR A 15 14.42 -20.13 -14.06
N GLU A 16 14.38 -20.91 -15.15
CA GLU A 16 15.19 -22.13 -15.31
C GLU A 16 16.69 -21.81 -15.28
N ARG A 17 17.10 -20.74 -15.96
CA ARG A 17 18.49 -20.25 -15.93
C ARG A 17 18.92 -19.84 -14.52
N LEU A 18 18.06 -19.13 -13.78
CA LEU A 18 18.35 -18.66 -12.42
C LEU A 18 18.46 -19.83 -11.42
N ILE A 19 17.58 -20.83 -11.53
CA ILE A 19 17.67 -22.05 -10.71
C ILE A 19 18.91 -22.88 -11.07
N GLY A 20 19.17 -23.06 -12.37
CA GLY A 20 20.32 -23.83 -12.86
C GLY A 20 21.67 -23.23 -12.46
N ALA A 21 21.74 -21.90 -12.30
CA ALA A 21 22.93 -21.19 -11.83
C ALA A 21 23.09 -21.19 -10.30
N GLY A 22 22.13 -21.74 -9.54
CA GLY A 22 22.11 -21.66 -8.07
C GLY A 22 21.84 -20.26 -7.51
N GLU A 23 21.51 -19.29 -8.38
CA GLU A 23 21.29 -17.89 -8.01
C GLU A 23 19.85 -17.66 -7.58
N LYS A 24 19.48 -18.16 -6.39
CA LYS A 24 18.19 -17.84 -5.74
C LYS A 24 18.06 -16.36 -5.34
N GLU A 25 19.19 -15.66 -5.22
CA GLU A 25 19.28 -14.35 -4.58
C GLU A 25 19.15 -13.16 -5.54
N ARG A 26 19.09 -13.38 -6.87
CA ARG A 26 18.87 -12.29 -7.84
C ARG A 26 17.41 -11.99 -8.11
N LEU A 27 16.59 -12.00 -7.06
CA LEU A 27 15.33 -11.26 -7.06
C LEU A 27 15.70 -9.78 -7.06
N HIS A 28 15.24 -9.05 -8.07
CA HIS A 28 15.47 -7.60 -8.13
C HIS A 28 14.81 -6.98 -6.90
N TRP A 29 15.60 -6.32 -6.06
CA TRP A 29 15.14 -5.65 -4.85
C TRP A 29 15.32 -4.15 -5.00
N GLU A 30 14.25 -3.40 -4.79
CA GLU A 30 14.28 -1.94 -4.74
C GLU A 30 13.94 -1.51 -3.30
N PRO A 31 14.83 -0.81 -2.59
CA PRO A 31 14.47 -0.19 -1.33
C PRO A 31 13.46 0.92 -1.60
N LEU A 32 12.26 0.80 -1.03
CA LEU A 32 11.24 1.83 -1.16
C LEU A 32 11.54 2.97 -0.19
N PRO A 33 11.49 4.25 -0.63
CA PRO A 33 11.46 5.38 0.29
C PRO A 33 10.33 5.24 1.31
N LEU A 34 10.54 5.70 2.56
CA LEU A 34 9.57 5.54 3.65
C LEU A 34 8.17 6.09 3.30
N ASP A 35 8.10 7.22 2.59
CA ASP A 35 6.85 7.78 2.08
C ASP A 35 6.10 6.80 1.15
N ARG A 36 6.83 6.16 0.22
CA ARG A 36 6.25 5.19 -0.71
C ARG A 36 5.77 3.93 0.01
N GLN A 37 6.52 3.48 1.02
CA GLN A 37 6.08 2.37 1.89
C GLN A 37 4.80 2.73 2.65
N ALA A 38 4.71 3.96 3.18
CA ALA A 38 3.53 4.43 3.90
C ALA A 38 2.30 4.47 2.97
N ARG A 39 2.42 5.03 1.77
CA ARG A 39 1.35 5.09 0.76
C ARG A 39 0.86 3.69 0.35
N GLU A 40 1.78 2.76 0.11
CA GLU A 40 1.42 1.36 -0.17
C GLU A 40 0.70 0.70 1.01
N ALA A 41 1.22 0.88 2.23
CA ALA A 41 0.60 0.36 3.44
C ALA A 41 -0.81 0.92 3.63
N ALA A 42 -1.02 2.21 3.37
CA ALA A 42 -2.32 2.87 3.46
C ALA A 42 -3.33 2.24 2.48
N VAL A 43 -2.94 2.03 1.22
CA VAL A 43 -3.80 1.38 0.21
C VAL A 43 -4.19 -0.03 0.65
N LEU A 44 -3.24 -0.81 1.18
CA LEU A 44 -3.50 -2.15 1.66
C LEU A 44 -4.44 -2.15 2.87
N LEU A 45 -4.21 -1.27 3.85
CA LEU A 45 -5.02 -1.14 5.05
C LEU A 45 -6.45 -0.71 4.73
N LEU A 46 -6.64 0.29 3.86
CA LEU A 46 -7.95 0.77 3.41
C LEU A 46 -8.81 -0.33 2.77
N ARG A 47 -8.18 -1.32 2.13
CA ARG A 47 -8.87 -2.49 1.54
C ARG A 47 -9.28 -3.55 2.55
N THR A 48 -8.84 -3.43 3.80
CA THR A 48 -9.27 -4.33 4.88
C THR A 48 -10.51 -3.79 5.57
N ALA A 49 -11.25 -4.67 6.25
CA ALA A 49 -12.35 -4.25 7.11
C ALA A 49 -11.90 -3.38 8.31
N LYS A 50 -10.61 -3.44 8.66
CA LYS A 50 -10.03 -2.66 9.77
C LYS A 50 -9.69 -1.23 9.35
N GLY A 51 -9.27 -1.03 8.10
CA GLY A 51 -8.82 0.28 7.63
C GLY A 51 -7.48 0.71 8.20
N ILE A 52 -7.19 2.00 8.06
CA ILE A 52 -6.08 2.70 8.70
C ILE A 52 -6.50 3.05 10.12
N ASP A 53 -5.72 2.60 11.09
CA ASP A 53 -5.71 3.10 12.45
C ASP A 53 -4.72 4.27 12.52
N CYS A 54 -5.19 5.48 12.81
CA CYS A 54 -4.35 6.68 12.69
C CYS A 54 -3.19 6.70 13.69
N GLU A 55 -3.41 6.31 14.95
CA GLU A 55 -2.35 6.30 15.96
C GLU A 55 -1.26 5.27 15.60
N TYR A 56 -1.67 4.05 15.25
CA TYR A 56 -0.73 3.01 14.84
C TYR A 56 0.02 3.41 13.57
N PHE A 57 -0.68 3.95 12.57
CA PHE A 57 -0.07 4.35 11.31
C PHE A 57 0.92 5.49 11.49
N ALA A 58 0.54 6.54 12.23
CA ALA A 58 1.42 7.66 12.56
C ALA A 58 2.67 7.20 13.31
N SER A 59 2.53 6.32 14.31
CA SER A 59 3.69 5.80 15.07
C SER A 59 4.70 5.05 14.20
N ARG A 60 4.26 4.50 13.06
CA ARG A 60 5.07 3.69 12.16
C ARG A 60 5.66 4.49 10.99
N TYR A 61 4.90 5.42 10.44
CA TYR A 61 5.26 6.12 9.20
C TYR A 61 5.37 7.65 9.34
N GLY A 62 4.92 8.22 10.46
CA GLY A 62 4.94 9.65 10.75
C GLY A 62 3.58 10.33 10.56
N ASP A 63 3.37 11.41 11.30
CA ASP A 63 2.13 12.20 11.25
C ASP A 63 1.96 12.97 9.93
N GLU A 64 3.07 13.47 9.36
CA GLU A 64 3.01 14.28 8.13
C GLU A 64 2.46 13.48 6.94
N VAL A 65 2.95 12.25 6.74
CA VAL A 65 2.47 11.38 5.66
C VAL A 65 1.05 10.88 5.91
N LEU A 66 0.68 10.65 7.18
CA LEU A 66 -0.69 10.30 7.53
C LEU A 66 -1.64 11.45 7.17
N GLU A 67 -1.33 12.68 7.58
CA GLU A 67 -2.19 13.82 7.30
C GLU A 67 -2.28 14.11 5.79
N ASP A 68 -1.19 13.97 5.03
CA ASP A 68 -1.22 14.09 3.57
C ASP A 68 -2.18 13.06 2.94
N ILE A 69 -2.08 11.79 3.34
CA ILE A 69 -2.96 10.71 2.86
C ILE A 69 -4.42 10.99 3.24
N LEU A 70 -4.69 11.34 4.50
CA LEU A 70 -6.05 11.61 4.97
C LEU A 70 -6.65 12.86 4.30
N SER A 71 -5.86 13.90 4.06
CA SER A 71 -6.30 15.10 3.36
C SER A 71 -6.70 14.80 1.91
N THR A 72 -5.89 13.99 1.21
CA THR A 72 -6.16 13.55 -0.16
C THR A 72 -7.41 12.68 -0.22
N VAL A 73 -7.54 11.72 0.69
CA VAL A 73 -8.73 10.86 0.76
C VAL A 73 -9.98 11.66 1.07
N ARG A 74 -9.94 12.63 2.00
CA ARG A 74 -11.09 13.50 2.31
C ARG A 74 -11.51 14.39 1.15
N ARG A 75 -10.55 14.90 0.40
CA ARG A 75 -10.78 15.84 -0.71
C ARG A 75 -11.30 15.14 -1.95
N ASP A 76 -10.68 14.02 -2.32
CA ASP A 76 -10.81 13.43 -3.66
C ASP A 76 -11.65 12.15 -3.68
N VAL A 77 -11.95 11.53 -2.52
CA VAL A 77 -12.80 10.33 -2.42
C VAL A 77 -14.21 10.72 -1.96
N PRO A 78 -15.27 10.27 -2.66
CA PRO A 78 -16.65 10.50 -2.21
C PRO A 78 -16.87 10.00 -0.77
N GLY A 79 -17.54 10.80 0.06
CA GLY A 79 -17.73 10.49 1.48
C GLY A 79 -18.45 9.16 1.75
N ASP A 80 -19.35 8.72 0.86
CA ASP A 80 -20.05 7.43 0.97
C ASP A 80 -19.17 6.21 0.59
N CYS A 81 -17.99 6.46 0.03
CA CYS A 81 -16.95 5.46 -0.22
C CYS A 81 -16.03 5.26 0.99
N LEU A 82 -16.14 6.09 2.01
CA LEU A 82 -15.33 6.04 3.24
C LEU A 82 -16.18 5.65 4.44
N ALA A 83 -15.56 4.97 5.39
CA ALA A 83 -16.12 4.63 6.68
C ALA A 83 -15.16 5.07 7.78
N TRP A 84 -15.42 6.24 8.36
CA TRP A 84 -14.67 6.77 9.50
C TRP A 84 -15.14 6.12 10.80
N ARG A 85 -14.22 5.66 11.64
CA ARG A 85 -14.49 5.00 12.93
C ARG A 85 -13.40 5.33 13.92
N ASN A 86 -13.75 5.69 15.17
CA ASN A 86 -12.86 5.83 16.34
C ASN A 86 -11.36 5.96 16.00
N GLY A 87 -10.94 7.11 15.44
CA GLY A 87 -9.53 7.38 15.15
C GLY A 87 -8.96 6.67 13.91
N GLY A 88 -9.79 6.27 12.96
CA GLY A 88 -9.37 5.56 11.76
C GLY A 88 -10.35 5.66 10.59
N VAL A 89 -9.94 5.11 9.44
CA VAL A 89 -10.70 5.14 8.19
C VAL A 89 -10.55 3.85 7.39
N ALA A 90 -11.66 3.32 6.89
CA ALA A 90 -11.71 2.19 5.97
C ALA A 90 -12.51 2.54 4.71
N LEU A 91 -12.42 1.72 3.66
CA LEU A 91 -13.36 1.79 2.56
C LEU A 91 -14.72 1.21 2.95
N SER A 92 -15.79 1.87 2.55
CA SER A 92 -17.13 1.30 2.61
C SER A 92 -17.30 0.17 1.58
N PRO A 93 -18.38 -0.63 1.63
CA PRO A 93 -18.67 -1.61 0.56
C PRO A 93 -18.82 -0.98 -0.84
N ARG A 94 -19.12 0.32 -0.94
CA ARG A 94 -19.08 1.07 -2.21
C ARG A 94 -17.64 1.44 -2.57
N GLY A 95 -16.89 1.98 -1.61
CA GLY A 95 -15.47 2.32 -1.81
C GLY A 95 -14.64 1.13 -2.27
N MET A 96 -14.91 -0.07 -1.74
CA MET A 96 -14.22 -1.30 -2.14
C MET A 96 -14.38 -1.62 -3.63
N ARG A 97 -15.52 -1.28 -4.25
CA ARG A 97 -15.77 -1.51 -5.68
C ARG A 97 -14.95 -0.60 -6.58
N VAL A 98 -14.53 0.56 -6.08
CA VAL A 98 -13.71 1.55 -6.78
C VAL A 98 -12.30 1.66 -6.19
N GLY A 99 -11.86 0.64 -5.43
CA GLY A 99 -10.59 0.67 -4.71
C GLY A 99 -9.34 0.81 -5.58
N ASN A 100 -9.42 0.54 -6.89
CA ASN A 100 -8.34 0.83 -7.83
C ASN A 100 -8.26 2.32 -8.19
N ALA A 101 -9.40 3.00 -8.33
CA ALA A 101 -9.42 4.43 -8.58
C ALA A 101 -8.94 5.22 -7.35
N ILE A 102 -9.32 4.79 -6.15
CA ILE A 102 -8.84 5.40 -4.89
C ILE A 102 -7.34 5.21 -4.72
N TRP A 103 -6.79 4.06 -5.13
CA TRP A 103 -5.35 3.83 -5.11
C TRP A 103 -4.60 4.87 -5.94
N SER A 104 -5.04 5.16 -7.17
CA SER A 104 -4.38 6.16 -8.04
C SER A 104 -4.33 7.57 -7.46
N LEU A 105 -5.05 7.86 -6.37
CA LEU A 105 -4.96 9.13 -5.65
C LEU A 105 -3.88 9.13 -4.55
N ILE A 106 -3.50 7.95 -4.06
CA ILE A 106 -2.62 7.79 -2.88
C ILE A 106 -1.17 7.52 -3.29
N ILE A 107 -0.94 6.78 -4.38
CA ILE A 107 0.40 6.36 -4.86
C ILE A 107 0.88 7.19 -6.05
#